data_AF-A0A7H4MGW9-F1
#
_entry.id   AF-A0A7H4MGW9-F1
#
_cell.length_a   1.000
_cell.length_b   1.000
_cell.length_c   1.000
_cell.angle_alpha   90.00
_cell.angle_beta   90.00
_cell.angle_gamma   90.00
#
_symmetry.space_group_name_H-M   'P 1'
#
loop_
_entity.id
_entity.type
_entity.pdbx_description
1 polymer ?
#
loop_
_entity_poly.entity_id
_entity_poly.type
_entity_poly.pdbx_seq_one_letter_code
_entity_poly.pdbx_strand_id
1 'polypeptide(L)'
;MDGDSASMAELCALISALANVPINQSIAITGSVDQFGRVQPVGGLNEKIEGFFTICQQRGLTGKQGVIIPAANVRHLSLSHELRQAVAENQFAIWAIDDITEALPMLTQLMWDGEGQTLRQTIQERIAQATQQETRHRFPWPLRWLGGTSSN
;
A
#
# COMPACT_ATOMS: atom_id res chain seq x y z
N MET A 1 -8.63 -18.11 -0.59
CA MET A 1 -7.43 -17.52 -1.20
C MET A 1 -6.27 -18.20 -0.52
N ASP A 2 -5.63 -19.16 -1.18
CA ASP A 2 -4.48 -19.87 -0.61
C ASP A 2 -3.22 -19.28 -1.24
N GLY A 3 -2.46 -18.53 -0.44
CA GLY A 3 -1.18 -17.94 -0.84
C GLY A 3 -0.88 -16.62 -0.14
N ASP A 4 0.37 -16.46 0.28
CA ASP A 4 0.97 -15.26 0.86
C ASP A 4 1.17 -14.11 -0.14
N SER A 5 0.80 -14.32 -1.41
CA SER A 5 1.07 -13.40 -2.52
C SER A 5 0.31 -12.08 -2.53
N ALA A 6 -0.56 -11.87 -1.54
CA ALA A 6 -1.28 -10.63 -1.28
C ALA A 6 -0.73 -9.85 -0.06
N SER A 7 0.19 -10.42 0.72
CA SER A 7 0.63 -9.85 1.99
C SER A 7 1.32 -8.48 1.82
N MET A 8 2.00 -8.22 0.70
CA MET A 8 2.48 -6.87 0.37
C MET A 8 1.33 -5.85 0.24
N ALA A 9 0.26 -6.23 -0.47
CA ALA A 9 -0.91 -5.37 -0.66
C ALA A 9 -1.62 -5.10 0.67
N GLU A 10 -1.79 -6.15 1.49
CA GLU A 10 -2.39 -6.07 2.82
C GLU A 10 -1.59 -5.13 3.73
N LEU A 11 -0.27 -5.26 3.75
CA LEU A 11 0.60 -4.40 4.55
C LEU A 11 0.51 -2.93 4.11
N CYS A 12 0.57 -2.66 2.79
CA CYS A 12 0.40 -1.29 2.28
C CYS A 12 -0.98 -0.70 2.62
N ALA A 13 -2.05 -1.50 2.48
CA ALA A 13 -3.41 -1.08 2.83
C ALA A 13 -3.56 -0.79 4.32
N LEU A 14 -2.97 -1.63 5.18
CA LEU A 14 -2.95 -1.42 6.62
C LEU A 14 -2.21 -0.13 6.99
N ILE A 15 -1.02 0.08 6.44
CA ILE A 15 -0.22 1.30 6.67
C ILE A 15 -1.00 2.54 6.21
N SER A 16 -1.61 2.49 5.02
CA SER A 16 -2.48 3.55 4.49
C SER A 16 -3.65 3.86 5.43
N ALA A 17 -4.34 2.84 5.95
CA ALA A 17 -5.45 3.01 6.87
C ALA A 17 -5.02 3.62 8.21
N LEU A 18 -3.89 3.15 8.76
CA LEU A 18 -3.31 3.68 10.00
C LEU A 18 -2.87 5.13 9.83
N ALA A 19 -2.29 5.48 8.69
CA ALA A 19 -1.86 6.85 8.38
C ALA A 19 -3.03 7.75 7.91
N ASN A 20 -4.14 7.16 7.45
CA ASN A 20 -5.22 7.83 6.71
C ASN A 20 -4.71 8.61 5.49
N VAL A 21 -3.89 7.93 4.70
CA VAL A 21 -3.32 8.46 3.45
C VAL A 21 -3.83 7.58 2.31
N PRO A 22 -4.39 8.15 1.23
CA PRO A 22 -4.97 7.36 0.15
C PRO A 22 -3.92 6.57 -0.62
N ILE A 23 -4.34 5.42 -1.17
CA ILE A 23 -3.52 4.60 -2.09
C ILE A 23 -3.88 4.95 -3.55
N ASN A 24 -2.85 5.14 -4.37
CA ASN A 24 -2.96 5.29 -5.81
C ASN A 24 -3.49 4.00 -6.47
N GLN A 25 -4.76 4.04 -6.89
CA GLN A 25 -5.45 2.89 -7.51
C GLN A 25 -5.03 2.59 -8.96
N SER A 26 -4.16 3.42 -9.55
CA SER A 26 -3.59 3.13 -10.88
C SER A 26 -2.48 2.07 -10.82
N ILE A 27 -1.97 1.77 -9.63
CA ILE A 27 -0.85 0.87 -9.42
C ILE A 27 -1.34 -0.39 -8.71
N ALA A 28 -1.19 -1.54 -9.35
CA ALA A 28 -1.36 -2.82 -8.70
C ALA A 28 -0.07 -3.27 -8.01
N ILE A 29 -0.19 -4.18 -7.05
CA ILE A 29 0.94 -4.76 -6.32
C ILE A 29 0.67 -6.24 -6.07
N THR A 30 1.69 -7.07 -6.23
CA THR A 30 1.64 -8.48 -5.84
C THR A 30 2.99 -8.91 -5.31
N GLY A 31 2.98 -9.87 -4.40
CA GLY A 31 4.18 -10.40 -3.78
C GLY A 31 3.91 -10.76 -2.32
N SER A 32 4.87 -11.47 -1.74
CA SER A 32 4.84 -11.80 -0.32
C SER A 32 5.82 -10.91 0.45
N VAL A 33 5.63 -10.74 1.75
CA VAL A 33 6.51 -9.95 2.61
C VAL A 33 6.77 -10.68 3.92
N ASP A 34 8.03 -10.67 4.37
CA ASP A 34 8.38 -11.21 5.69
C ASP A 34 8.25 -10.16 6.81
N GLN A 35 8.45 -10.60 8.06
CA GLN A 35 8.38 -9.73 9.24
C GLN A 35 9.41 -8.59 9.25
N PHE A 36 10.43 -8.63 8.39
CA PHE A 36 11.46 -7.61 8.27
C PHE A 36 11.19 -6.64 7.11
N GLY A 37 10.08 -6.82 6.38
CA GLY A 37 9.74 -5.99 5.22
C GLY A 37 10.32 -6.48 3.90
N ARG A 38 11.05 -7.61 3.90
CA ARG A 38 11.68 -8.13 2.69
C ARG A 38 10.65 -8.76 1.78
N VAL A 39 10.72 -8.42 0.50
CA VAL A 39 9.80 -8.90 -0.52
C VAL A 39 10.21 -10.30 -0.99
N GLN A 40 9.23 -11.18 -1.08
CA GLN A 40 9.40 -12.60 -1.41
C GLN A 40 8.69 -12.94 -2.73
N PRO A 41 9.26 -13.88 -3.51
CA PRO A 41 8.74 -14.23 -4.80
C PRO A 41 7.41 -14.98 -4.70
N VAL A 42 6.58 -14.85 -5.74
CA VAL A 42 5.26 -15.49 -5.82
C VAL A 42 5.04 -16.21 -7.14
N GLY A 43 4.13 -17.17 -7.12
CA GLY A 43 3.63 -17.85 -8.32
C GLY A 43 2.61 -17.02 -9.10
N GLY A 44 2.42 -17.39 -10.36
CA GLY A 44 1.40 -16.81 -11.26
C GLY A 44 1.66 -15.33 -11.60
N LEU A 45 2.92 -14.89 -11.63
CA LEU A 45 3.24 -13.48 -11.78
C LEU A 45 2.83 -12.93 -13.15
N ASN A 46 3.09 -13.68 -14.23
CA ASN A 46 2.74 -13.25 -15.58
C ASN A 46 1.23 -13.02 -15.71
N GLU A 47 0.43 -13.98 -15.23
CA GLU A 47 -1.03 -13.92 -15.25
C GLU A 47 -1.58 -12.72 -14.46
N LYS A 48 -0.96 -12.40 -13.32
CA LYS A 48 -1.35 -11.25 -12.49
C LYS A 48 -1.05 -9.92 -13.18
N ILE A 49 0.13 -9.78 -13.78
CA ILE A 49 0.51 -8.55 -14.49
C ILE A 49 -0.38 -8.38 -15.73
N GLU A 50 -0.54 -9.42 -16.54
CA GLU A 50 -1.36 -9.41 -17.76
C GLU A 50 -2.84 -9.14 -17.45
N GLY A 51 -3.36 -9.71 -16.36
CA GLY A 51 -4.72 -9.46 -15.90
C GLY A 51 -4.95 -7.99 -15.55
N PHE A 52 -4.03 -7.36 -14.82
CA PHE A 52 -4.14 -5.93 -14.51
C PHE A 52 -3.98 -5.06 -15.76
N PHE A 53 -3.00 -5.38 -16.63
CA PHE A 53 -2.79 -4.68 -17.89
C PHE A 53 -4.03 -4.71 -18.78
N THR A 54 -4.65 -5.88 -18.94
CA THR A 54 -5.89 -6.06 -19.73
C THR A 54 -7.02 -5.16 -19.24
N ILE A 55 -7.23 -5.08 -17.92
CA ILE A 55 -8.24 -4.21 -17.32
C ILE A 55 -7.91 -2.72 -17.57
N CYS A 56 -6.64 -2.34 -17.44
CA CYS A 56 -6.19 -0.98 -17.69
C CYS A 56 -6.39 -0.59 -19.16
N GLN A 57 -6.07 -1.49 -20.08
CA GLN A 57 -6.26 -1.29 -21.51
C GLN A 57 -7.73 -1.12 -21.88
N GLN A 58 -8.61 -2.00 -21.39
CA GLN A 58 -10.06 -1.90 -21.61
C GLN A 58 -10.67 -0.58 -21.09
N ARG A 59 -10.06 0.00 -20.06
CA ARG A 59 -10.47 1.28 -19.46
C ARG A 59 -9.74 2.50 -20.05
N GLY A 60 -8.79 2.28 -20.96
CA GLY A 60 -7.91 3.30 -21.52
C GLY A 60 -6.63 3.49 -20.69
N LEU A 61 -5.49 3.28 -21.35
CA LEU A 61 -4.17 3.55 -20.76
C LEU A 61 -3.95 5.06 -20.64
N THR A 62 -3.44 5.49 -19.48
CA THR A 62 -3.15 6.90 -19.18
C THR A 62 -1.66 7.19 -19.01
N GLY A 63 -0.82 6.15 -19.09
CA GLY A 63 0.62 6.23 -18.77
C GLY A 63 0.94 6.21 -17.27
N LYS A 64 -0.08 6.17 -16.40
CA LYS A 64 0.09 6.13 -14.94
C LYS A 64 -0.07 4.73 -14.35
N GLN A 65 -0.54 3.78 -15.15
CA GLN A 65 -0.82 2.43 -14.69
C GLN A 65 0.44 1.58 -14.63
N GLY A 66 0.49 0.66 -13.68
CA GLY A 66 1.59 -0.29 -13.60
C GLY A 66 1.46 -1.29 -12.46
N VAL A 67 2.44 -2.17 -12.33
CA VAL A 67 2.48 -3.23 -11.30
C VAL A 67 3.78 -3.21 -10.54
N ILE A 68 3.70 -3.25 -9.21
CA ILE A 68 4.83 -3.50 -8.31
C ILE A 68 4.95 -5.02 -8.10
N ILE A 69 6.16 -5.55 -8.29
CA ILE A 69 6.47 -6.98 -8.23
C ILE A 69 7.73 -7.28 -7.40
N PRO A 70 7.92 -8.53 -6.93
CA PRO A 70 9.18 -8.94 -6.31
C PRO A 70 10.33 -8.90 -7.30
N ALA A 71 11.46 -8.28 -6.93
CA ALA A 71 12.67 -8.29 -7.75
C ALA A 71 13.18 -9.71 -8.04
N ALA A 72 13.03 -10.61 -7.06
CA ALA A 72 13.37 -12.03 -7.22
C ALA A 72 12.59 -12.74 -8.35
N ASN A 73 11.42 -12.23 -8.75
CA ASN A 73 10.62 -12.78 -9.84
C ASN A 73 11.00 -12.24 -11.23
N VAL A 74 11.82 -11.19 -11.36
CA VAL A 74 12.11 -10.54 -12.66
C VAL A 74 12.60 -11.55 -13.70
N ARG A 75 13.46 -12.49 -13.30
CA ARG A 75 13.98 -13.56 -14.18
C ARG A 75 12.92 -14.53 -14.71
N HIS A 76 11.72 -14.54 -14.14
CA HIS A 76 10.60 -15.41 -14.51
C HIS A 76 9.56 -14.70 -15.40
N LEU A 77 9.79 -13.42 -15.73
CA LEU A 77 8.87 -12.65 -16.57
C LEU A 77 8.90 -13.13 -18.01
N SER A 78 7.72 -13.46 -18.53
CA SER A 78 7.48 -13.82 -19.92
C SER A 78 6.16 -13.19 -20.33
N LEU A 79 6.21 -11.89 -20.63
CA LEU A 79 5.06 -11.04 -20.90
C LEU A 79 4.76 -10.95 -22.40
N SER A 80 3.51 -10.72 -22.73
CA SER A 80 3.00 -10.56 -24.08
C SER A 80 3.70 -9.41 -24.82
N HIS A 81 3.70 -9.49 -26.16
CA HIS A 81 4.28 -8.45 -27.00
C HIS A 81 3.60 -7.09 -26.75
N GLU A 82 2.27 -7.10 -26.59
CA GLU A 82 1.46 -5.91 -26.40
C GLU A 82 1.80 -5.19 -25.08
N LEU A 83 1.90 -5.94 -23.98
CA LEU A 83 2.31 -5.38 -22.69
C LEU A 83 3.73 -4.80 -22.78
N ARG A 84 4.67 -5.56 -23.37
CA ARG A 84 6.04 -5.07 -23.58
C ARG A 84 6.09 -3.78 -24.40
N GLN A 85 5.25 -3.66 -25.41
CA GLN A 85 5.14 -2.46 -26.23
C GLN A 85 4.59 -1.28 -25.41
N ALA A 86 3.52 -1.49 -24.64
CA ALA A 86 2.97 -0.46 -23.75
C ALA A 86 4.00 0.03 -22.73
N VAL A 87 4.85 -0.87 -22.22
CA VAL A 87 5.98 -0.49 -21.34
C VAL A 87 7.03 0.32 -22.10
N ALA A 88 7.42 -0.10 -23.32
CA ALA A 88 8.37 0.63 -24.15
C ALA A 88 7.87 2.04 -24.54
N GLU A 89 6.55 2.21 -24.67
CA GLU A 89 5.89 3.48 -24.99
C GLU A 89 5.56 4.33 -23.73
N ASN A 90 5.98 3.91 -22.54
CA ASN A 90 5.67 4.56 -21.25
C ASN A 90 4.16 4.67 -20.96
N GLN A 91 3.35 3.77 -21.51
CA GLN A 91 1.91 3.70 -21.27
C GLN A 91 1.55 2.81 -20.06
N PHE A 92 2.48 1.94 -19.67
CA PHE A 92 2.36 1.05 -18.53
C PHE A 92 3.74 0.85 -17.88
N ALA A 93 3.80 0.58 -16.59
CA ALA A 93 5.07 0.40 -15.88
C ALA A 93 5.12 -0.90 -15.06
N ILE A 94 6.32 -1.43 -14.87
CA ILE A 94 6.59 -2.54 -13.96
C ILE A 94 7.73 -2.11 -13.04
N TRP A 95 7.48 -2.13 -11.74
CA TRP A 95 8.47 -1.80 -10.72
C TRP A 95 8.84 -3.05 -9.94
N ALA A 96 10.12 -3.39 -9.94
CA ALA A 96 10.66 -4.49 -9.16
C ALA A 96 11.27 -3.93 -7.87
N ILE A 97 10.91 -4.52 -6.72
CA ILE A 97 11.38 -4.08 -5.41
C ILE A 97 11.91 -5.25 -4.57
N ASP A 98 12.80 -4.95 -3.63
CA ASP A 98 13.36 -5.90 -2.67
C ASP A 98 12.79 -5.69 -1.25
N ASP A 99 12.33 -4.48 -0.94
CA ASP A 99 11.77 -4.12 0.37
C ASP A 99 10.44 -3.35 0.24
N ILE A 100 9.49 -3.65 1.12
CA ILE A 100 8.15 -3.05 1.08
C ILE A 100 8.17 -1.52 1.24
N THR A 101 9.20 -0.97 1.89
CA THR A 101 9.35 0.49 2.04
C THR A 101 9.52 1.21 0.71
N GLU A 102 9.95 0.51 -0.34
CA GLU A 102 10.03 1.04 -1.70
C GLU A 102 8.64 1.22 -2.34
N ALA A 103 7.67 0.35 -2.02
CA ALA A 103 6.30 0.43 -2.54
C ALA A 103 5.52 1.61 -1.98
N LEU A 104 5.77 1.97 -0.71
CA LEU A 104 4.97 2.96 0.03
C LEU A 104 4.99 4.35 -0.63
N PRO A 105 6.13 4.93 -1.05
CA PRO A 105 6.15 6.19 -1.79
C PRO A 105 5.41 6.13 -3.11
N MET A 106 5.48 5.00 -3.83
CA MET A 106 4.79 4.83 -5.11
C MET A 106 3.27 4.85 -4.93
N LEU A 107 2.78 4.21 -3.86
CA LEU A 107 1.36 4.07 -3.58
C LEU A 107 0.76 5.28 -2.84
N THR A 108 1.51 5.94 -1.97
CA THR A 108 0.99 6.94 -1.03
C THR A 108 1.60 8.34 -1.19
N GLN A 109 2.63 8.49 -2.02
CA GLN A 109 3.44 9.71 -2.18
C GLN A 109 4.18 10.16 -0.91
N LEU A 110 4.23 9.32 0.12
CA LEU A 110 4.95 9.58 1.37
C LEU A 110 6.00 8.51 1.62
N MET A 111 7.14 8.94 2.16
CA MET A 111 8.19 8.04 2.61
C MET A 111 7.76 7.31 3.88
N TRP A 112 8.25 6.09 4.08
CA TRP A 112 8.06 5.36 5.33
C TRP A 112 8.63 6.14 6.52
N ASP A 113 9.89 6.57 6.40
CA ASP A 113 10.64 7.33 7.41
C ASP A 113 11.64 8.27 6.71
N GLY A 114 12.27 9.18 7.45
CA GLY A 114 13.20 10.18 6.91
C GLY A 114 12.87 11.61 7.33
N GLU A 115 13.37 12.59 6.57
CA GLU A 115 13.09 14.01 6.81
C GLU A 115 11.75 14.43 6.20
N GLY A 116 11.04 15.34 6.88
CA GLY A 116 9.74 15.83 6.46
C GLY A 116 8.57 14.97 6.94
N GLN A 117 7.41 15.11 6.32
CA GLN A 117 6.22 14.35 6.68
C GLN A 117 6.35 12.90 6.19
N THR A 118 6.25 11.94 7.11
CA THR A 118 6.39 10.50 6.82
C THR A 118 5.17 9.71 7.27
N LEU A 119 5.02 8.50 6.71
CA LEU A 119 3.97 7.57 7.13
C LEU A 119 4.14 7.17 8.59
N ARG A 120 5.36 6.85 9.03
CA ARG A 120 5.65 6.44 10.41
C ARG A 120 5.26 7.53 11.41
N GLN A 121 5.65 8.78 11.15
CA GLN A 121 5.28 9.91 12.00
C GLN A 121 3.75 10.10 12.04
N THR A 122 3.10 10.09 10.88
CA THR A 122 1.64 10.25 10.77
C THR A 122 0.90 9.19 11.58
N ILE A 123 1.35 7.93 11.49
CA ILE A 123 0.78 6.81 12.26
C ILE A 123 0.99 7.01 13.76
N GLN A 124 2.20 7.38 14.18
CA GLN A 124 2.51 7.61 15.61
C GLN A 124 1.66 8.72 16.21
N GLU A 125 1.50 9.84 15.51
CA GLU A 125 0.68 10.96 15.94
C GLU A 125 -0.80 10.54 16.09
N ARG A 126 -1.33 9.77 15.14
CA ARG A 126 -2.71 9.29 15.17
C ARG A 126 -2.95 8.30 16.31
N ILE A 127 -2.02 7.37 16.54
CA ILE A 127 -2.09 6.44 17.68
C ILE A 127 -2.06 7.23 18.99
N ALA A 128 -1.16 8.20 19.13
CA ALA A 128 -1.06 9.02 20.34
C ALA A 128 -2.37 9.81 20.61
N GLN A 129 -2.99 10.37 19.58
CA GLN A 129 -4.28 11.06 19.68
C GLN A 129 -5.40 10.10 20.13
N ALA A 130 -5.48 8.90 19.54
CA ALA A 130 -6.48 7.91 19.91
C ALA A 130 -6.33 7.45 21.37
N THR A 131 -5.11 7.16 21.83
CA THR A 131 -4.84 6.75 23.22
C THR A 131 -5.15 7.86 24.24
N GLN A 132 -4.88 9.12 23.90
CA GLN A 132 -5.23 10.26 24.76
C GLN A 132 -6.75 10.43 24.89
N GLN A 133 -7.50 10.22 23.80
CA GLN A 133 -8.96 10.31 23.81
C GLN A 133 -9.59 9.21 24.67
N GLU A 134 -9.09 7.97 24.62
CA GLU A 134 -9.52 6.89 25.51
C GLU A 134 -9.27 7.22 26.99
N THR A 135 -8.14 7.85 27.30
CA THR A 135 -7.81 8.26 28.67
C THR A 135 -8.78 9.33 29.19
N ARG A 136 -9.22 10.27 28.34
CA ARG A 136 -10.21 11.30 28.69
C ARG A 136 -11.60 10.71 28.96
N HIS A 137 -11.94 9.57 28.35
CA HIS A 137 -13.22 8.88 28.59
C HIS A 137 -13.20 7.93 29.81
N ARG A 138 -12.10 7.90 30.57
CA ARG A 138 -11.90 7.01 31.72
C ARG A 138 -12.30 7.65 33.06
N PHE A 139 -13.46 8.31 33.13
CA PHE A 139 -14.07 8.59 34.43
C PHE A 139 -14.69 7.30 34.98
N PRO A 140 -14.48 6.94 36.27
CA PRO A 140 -15.20 5.86 36.92
C PRO A 140 -16.72 5.99 36.68
N TRP A 141 -17.45 4.88 36.51
CA TRP A 141 -18.89 4.90 36.23
C TRP A 141 -19.74 5.83 37.13
N PRO A 142 -19.41 6.06 38.43
CA PRO A 142 -20.17 6.98 39.27
C PRO A 142 -19.88 8.46 38.96
N LEU A 143 -18.77 8.82 38.31
CA LEU A 143 -18.36 10.22 38.12
C LEU A 143 -18.71 10.78 36.73
N ARG A 144 -19.36 9.98 35.89
CA ARG A 144 -19.67 10.33 34.50
C ARG A 144 -20.75 11.43 34.37
N TRP A 145 -21.54 11.69 35.42
CA TRP A 145 -22.55 12.78 35.43
C TRP A 145 -21.95 14.17 35.68
N LEU A 146 -20.72 14.26 36.22
CA LEU A 146 -20.09 15.54 36.57
C LEU A 146 -19.47 16.26 35.36
N GLY A 147 -19.22 15.56 34.25
CA GLY A 147 -18.61 16.11 33.03
C GLY A 147 -19.59 16.66 32.00
N GLY A 148 -20.90 16.63 32.27
CA GLY A 148 -21.95 16.95 31.30
C GLY A 148 -22.63 18.30 31.53
N THR A 149 -21.89 19.41 31.55
CA THR A 149 -22.46 20.75 31.33
C THR A 149 -21.55 21.60 30.45
N SER A 150 -21.70 21.47 29.13
CA SER A 150 -21.47 22.62 28.24
C SER A 150 -22.68 22.75 27.32
N SER A 151 -23.62 23.58 27.76
CA SER A 151 -24.67 24.17 26.93
C SER A 151 -24.15 25.50 26.35
N ASN A 152 -24.50 25.73 25.07
CA ASN A 152 -24.21 26.84 24.15
C ASN A 152 -22.85 26.85 23.46
#